data_AF-A0A177KIW7-F1
#
_entry.id   AF-A0A177KIW7-F1
#
_cell.length_a   1.000
_cell.length_b   1.000
_cell.length_c   1.000
_cell.angle_alpha   90.00
_cell.angle_beta   90.00
_cell.angle_gamma   90.00
#
_symmetry.space_group_name_H-M   'P 1'
#
loop_
_entity.id
_entity.type
_entity.pdbx_description
1 polymer ?
#
loop_
_entity_poly.entity_id
_entity_poly.type
_entity_poly.pdbx_seq_one_letter_code
_entity_poly.pdbx_strand_id
1 'polypeptide(L)'
;MNEKEQFKEVRFRHEKKVGVSVGSANLYLQYTKAAFTTLQNEGYLDKNVWEPLKNIKKQQEQVDTLSEDGIMKMLNVLDRF
;
A
#
# COMPACT_ATOMS: atom_id res chain seq x y z
N MET A 1 22.01 -27.24 7.17
CA MET A 1 21.35 -26.11 7.85
C MET A 1 19.85 -26.18 7.55
N ASN A 2 19.03 -25.79 8.52
CA ASN A 2 17.68 -26.30 8.75
C ASN A 2 16.62 -25.43 8.05
N GLU A 3 15.97 -25.92 6.98
CA GLU A 3 14.87 -25.25 6.23
C GLU A 3 13.69 -24.81 7.13
N LYS A 4 13.60 -25.35 8.35
CA LYS A 4 12.52 -25.08 9.30
C LYS A 4 12.72 -23.80 10.13
N GLU A 5 13.89 -23.15 10.06
CA GLU A 5 14.16 -21.94 10.85
C GLU A 5 13.64 -20.67 10.18
N GLN A 6 13.62 -20.62 8.84
CA GLN A 6 13.18 -19.43 8.09
C GLN A 6 11.68 -19.12 8.27
N PHE A 7 10.88 -20.10 8.69
CA PHE A 7 9.43 -19.92 8.91
C PHE A 7 9.05 -19.66 10.37
N LYS A 8 9.97 -19.78 11.33
CA LYS A 8 9.67 -19.53 12.75
C LYS A 8 9.49 -18.04 13.07
N GLU A 9 10.20 -17.17 12.37
CA GLU A 9 10.13 -15.71 12.62
C GLU A 9 8.93 -15.03 11.96
N VAL A 10 8.32 -15.65 10.93
CA VAL A 10 7.18 -15.06 10.20
C VAL A 10 5.93 -14.93 11.09
N ARG A 11 5.76 -15.81 12.08
CA ARG A 11 4.59 -15.81 12.98
C ARG A 11 4.58 -14.65 13.98
N PHE A 12 5.68 -13.92 14.15
CA PHE A 12 5.85 -12.90 15.19
C PHE A 12 6.17 -11.50 14.67
N ARG A 13 5.74 -11.12 13.45
CA ARG A 13 5.68 -9.70 13.07
C ARG A 13 4.69 -8.97 13.99
N HIS A 14 5.20 -8.42 15.10
CA HIS A 14 4.47 -7.70 16.13
C HIS A 14 4.05 -6.29 15.73
N GLU A 15 4.43 -5.83 14.53
CA GLU A 15 4.03 -4.52 14.03
C GLU A 15 2.85 -4.67 13.06
N LYS A 16 1.67 -5.02 13.60
CA LYS A 16 0.44 -4.78 12.84
C LYS A 16 0.33 -3.28 12.65
N LYS A 17 0.56 -2.79 11.43
CA LYS A 17 0.34 -1.39 11.06
C LYS A 17 -1.08 -1.00 11.50
N VAL A 18 -1.19 -0.19 12.54
CA VAL A 18 -2.47 0.33 13.03
C VAL A 18 -2.96 1.33 12.00
N GLY A 19 -4.06 1.00 11.31
CA GLY A 19 -4.63 1.85 10.28
C GLY A 19 -5.29 1.06 9.17
N VAL A 20 -5.84 1.78 8.21
CA VAL A 20 -6.46 1.20 7.00
C VAL A 20 -5.51 1.31 5.82
N SER A 21 -5.69 0.41 4.84
CA SER A 21 -4.92 0.49 3.60
C SER A 21 -5.16 1.83 2.90
N VAL A 22 -4.20 2.29 2.09
CA VAL A 22 -4.37 3.52 1.27
C VAL A 22 -5.62 3.42 0.40
N GLY A 23 -5.92 2.23 -0.14
CA GLY A 23 -7.13 1.98 -0.92
C GLY A 23 -8.40 2.17 -0.08
N SER A 24 -8.43 1.60 1.12
CA SER A 24 -9.54 1.77 2.07
C SER A 24 -9.72 3.23 2.50
N ALA A 25 -8.62 3.95 2.79
CA ALA A 25 -8.67 5.36 3.12
C ALA A 25 -9.24 6.22 1.98
N ASN A 26 -8.84 5.92 0.74
CA ASN A 26 -9.39 6.58 -0.45
C ASN A 26 -10.87 6.27 -0.64
N LEU A 27 -11.31 5.03 -0.37
CA LEU A 27 -12.72 4.67 -0.42
C LEU A 27 -13.53 5.47 0.61
N TYR A 28 -13.02 5.61 1.84
CA TYR A 28 -13.68 6.44 2.86
C TYR A 28 -13.75 7.90 2.45
N LEU A 29 -12.67 8.47 1.87
CA LEU A 29 -12.71 9.83 1.32
C LEU A 29 -13.79 10.00 0.25
N GLN A 30 -13.96 9.01 -0.64
CA GLN A 30 -15.00 9.05 -1.67
C GLN A 30 -16.40 9.00 -1.07
N TYR A 31 -16.65 8.11 -0.11
CA TYR A 31 -17.96 8.02 0.55
C TYR A 31 -18.31 9.28 1.32
N THR A 32 -17.34 9.84 2.06
CA THR A 32 -17.55 11.10 2.79
C THR A 32 -17.84 12.25 1.83
N LYS A 33 -17.11 12.34 0.70
CA LYS A 33 -17.42 13.33 -0.34
C LYS A 33 -18.85 13.19 -0.85
N ALA A 34 -19.26 11.98 -1.23
CA ALA A 34 -20.60 11.73 -1.76
C ALA A 34 -21.69 12.11 -0.74
N ALA A 35 -21.53 11.69 0.52
CA ALA A 35 -22.47 12.02 1.59
C ALA A 35 -22.62 13.53 1.80
N PHE A 36 -21.50 14.27 1.85
CA PHE A 36 -21.53 15.72 2.04
C PHE A 36 -22.03 16.47 0.81
N THR A 37 -21.81 15.94 -0.40
CA THR A 37 -22.44 16.48 -1.62
C THR A 37 -23.95 16.30 -1.58
N THR A 38 -24.46 15.17 -1.10
CA THR A 38 -25.91 14.98 -0.89
C THR A 38 -26.45 16.01 0.09
N LEU A 39 -25.79 16.21 1.24
CA LEU A 39 -26.20 17.23 2.23
C LEU A 39 -26.17 18.65 1.66
N GLN A 40 -25.18 18.96 0.82
CA GLN A 40 -25.11 20.24 0.12
C GLN A 40 -26.29 20.40 -0.87
N ASN A 41 -26.59 19.37 -1.65
CA ASN A 41 -27.69 19.41 -2.63
C ASN A 41 -29.07 19.52 -1.98
N GLU A 42 -29.23 18.95 -0.78
CA GLU A 42 -30.45 19.06 0.02
C GLU A 42 -30.56 20.40 0.76
N GLY A 43 -29.53 21.27 0.67
CA GLY A 43 -29.53 22.60 1.28
C GLY A 43 -29.16 22.62 2.77
N TYR A 44 -28.69 21.51 3.34
CA TYR A 44 -28.21 21.46 4.72
C TYR A 44 -26.82 22.08 4.89
N LEU A 45 -26.06 22.22 3.80
CA LEU A 45 -24.70 22.78 3.79
C LEU A 45 -24.53 23.70 2.59
N ASP A 46 -23.90 24.86 2.78
CA ASP A 46 -23.56 25.76 1.67
C ASP A 46 -22.46 25.18 0.77
N LYS A 47 -21.54 24.39 1.35
CA LYS A 47 -20.37 23.86 0.65
C LYS A 47 -19.89 22.54 1.24
N ASN A 48 -19.54 21.60 0.36
CA ASN A 48 -18.83 20.38 0.74
C ASN A 48 -17.36 20.67 1.11
N VAL A 49 -17.00 20.45 2.38
CA VAL A 49 -15.63 20.64 2.92
C VAL A 49 -14.62 19.61 2.39
N TRP A 50 -15.11 18.47 1.89
CA TRP A 50 -14.27 17.38 1.40
C TRP A 50 -13.90 17.54 -0.08
N GLU A 51 -14.64 18.36 -0.84
CA GLU A 51 -14.48 18.56 -2.28
C GLU A 51 -13.02 18.76 -2.75
N PRO A 52 -12.20 19.64 -2.13
CA PRO A 52 -10.83 19.90 -2.61
C PRO A 52 -9.85 18.74 -2.33
N LEU A 53 -10.20 17.78 -1.47
CA LEU A 53 -9.29 16.70 -1.09
C LEU A 53 -9.12 15.71 -2.26
N LYS A 54 -7.87 15.41 -2.62
CA LYS A 54 -7.55 14.41 -3.65
C LYS A 54 -7.26 13.05 -3.02
N ASN A 55 -7.29 12.01 -3.84
CA ASN A 55 -6.88 10.68 -3.41
C ASN A 55 -5.43 10.68 -2.91
N ILE A 56 -5.20 9.93 -1.84
CA ILE A 56 -3.88 9.63 -1.29
C ILE A 56 -3.14 8.78 -2.33
N LYS A 57 -2.01 9.31 -2.83
CA LYS A 57 -1.12 8.59 -3.76
C LYS A 57 -0.19 7.68 -2.97
N LYS A 58 -0.09 6.42 -3.37
CA LYS A 58 0.97 5.52 -2.87
C LYS A 58 2.25 5.88 -3.62
N GLN A 59 3.31 6.32 -2.94
CA GLN A 59 4.64 6.21 -3.53
C GLN A 59 4.91 4.72 -3.69
N GLN A 60 5.11 4.25 -4.92
CA GLN A 60 5.60 2.90 -5.15
C GLN A 60 6.92 2.78 -4.38
N GLU A 61 6.99 1.86 -3.42
CA GLU A 61 8.28 1.40 -2.93
C GLU A 61 9.06 0.95 -4.17
N GLN A 62 10.18 1.60 -4.46
CA GLN A 62 11.17 1.03 -5.37
C GLN A 62 11.59 -0.27 -4.70
N VAL A 63 11.02 -1.38 -5.17
CA VAL A 63 11.56 -2.69 -4.85
C VAL A 63 12.91 -2.71 -5.55
N ASP A 64 14.00 -2.92 -4.81
CA ASP A 64 15.32 -3.11 -5.39
C ASP A 64 15.25 -4.32 -6.32
N THR A 65 15.00 -4.07 -7.60
CA THR A 65 15.04 -5.08 -8.64
C THR A 65 16.50 -5.38 -8.90
N LEU A 66 16.88 -6.66 -8.81
CA LEU A 66 18.19 -7.11 -9.28
C LEU A 66 18.37 -6.62 -10.72
N SER A 67 19.44 -5.86 -10.94
CA SER A 67 19.85 -5.49 -12.29
C SER A 67 20.16 -6.76 -13.09
N GLU A 68 20.10 -6.66 -14.42
CA GLU A 68 20.46 -7.75 -15.33
C GLU A 68 21.85 -8.33 -14.99
N ASP A 69 22.80 -7.47 -14.64
CA ASP A 69 24.13 -7.87 -14.14
C ASP A 69 24.09 -8.71 -12.87
N GLY A 70 23.18 -8.39 -11.93
CA GLY A 70 22.97 -9.15 -10.70
C GLY A 70 22.40 -10.54 -10.97
N ILE A 71 21.48 -10.63 -11.93
CA ILE A 71 20.91 -11.90 -12.40
C ILE A 71 21.99 -12.75 -13.08
N MET A 72 22.76 -12.16 -14.00
CA MET A 72 23.85 -12.86 -14.71
C MET A 72 24.94 -13.36 -13.77
N LYS A 73 25.30 -12.59 -12.74
CA LYS A 73 26.25 -13.06 -11.72
C LYS A 73 25.71 -14.26 -10.94
N MET A 74 24.42 -14.27 -10.58
CA MET A 74 23.81 -15.43 -9.92
C MET A 74 23.79 -16.67 -10.83
N LEU A 75 23.37 -16.51 -12.09
CA LEU A 75 23.30 -17.62 -13.05
C LEU A 75 24.68 -18.22 -13.33
N ASN A 76 25.70 -17.38 -13.52
CA ASN A 76 27.09 -17.84 -13.73
C ASN A 76 27.68 -18.61 -12.54
N VAL A 77 27.19 -18.38 -11.32
CA VAL A 77 27.61 -19.15 -10.13
C VAL A 77 26.94 -20.52 -10.11
N LEU A 78 25.70 -20.63 -10.62
CA LEU A 78 24.96 -21.88 -10.70
C LEU A 78 25.50 -22.80 -11.80
N ASP A 79 25.99 -22.25 -12.91
CA ASP A 79 26.63 -23.01 -14.01
C ASP A 79 28.00 -23.62 -13.64
N ARG A 80 28.57 -23.27 -12.47
CA ARG A 80 29.85 -23.81 -11.98
C ARG A 80 29.70 -25.06 -11.11
N PHE A 81 28.48 -25.56 -10.93
CA PHE A 81 28.17 -26.84 -10.29
C PHE A 81 27.73 -27.88 -11.33
#